data_AF-A0A969T4X5-F1
#
_entry.id   AF-A0A969T4X5-F1
#
_cell.length_a   1.000
_cell.length_b   1.000
_cell.length_c   1.000
_cell.angle_alpha   90.00
_cell.angle_beta   90.00
_cell.angle_gamma   90.00
#
_symmetry.space_group_name_H-M   'P 1'
#
loop_
_entity.id
_entity.type
_entity.pdbx_description
1 polymer ?
#
loop_
_entity_poly.entity_id
_entity_poly.type
_entity_poly.pdbx_seq_one_letter_code
_entity_poly.pdbx_strand_id
1 'polypeptide(L)'
;MDPPQEWKQIFREAWRYQRDYFYVKNVHGLDLDAIYKTYSQWIEDVKHRSDLNYVLDILGGETSVGHSFNGGGDYPDVDRVPVGLLGADIAIENNKFRIKKIYSGESWNPELKAPLSAPGINIKEGDYIISVNGMEPDVNSNFFSYFDQLTNKQIFLKVNSTPAKEGAKEFTVVPVASDGLLRQYDWVEGNRRKVDQLSGGKLAYV
;
A
#
# COMPACT_ATOMS: atom_id res chain seq x y z
N MET A 1 -17.01 -25.76 -14.74
CA MET A 1 -16.84 -24.31 -14.92
C MET A 1 -16.29 -24.12 -16.32
N ASP A 2 -16.88 -23.21 -17.08
CA ASP A 2 -16.51 -22.90 -18.47
C ASP A 2 -16.27 -21.38 -18.55
N PRO A 3 -15.04 -20.92 -18.24
CA PRO A 3 -14.76 -19.49 -18.12
C PRO A 3 -15.14 -18.68 -19.36
N PRO A 4 -14.85 -19.12 -20.61
CA PRO A 4 -15.35 -18.43 -21.80
C PRO A 4 -16.87 -18.22 -21.83
N GLN A 5 -17.67 -19.21 -21.43
CA GLN A 5 -19.13 -19.06 -21.41
C GLN A 5 -19.58 -18.14 -20.26
N GLU A 6 -18.97 -18.29 -19.08
CA GLU A 6 -19.23 -17.46 -17.91
C GLU A 6 -18.89 -15.99 -18.19
N TRP A 7 -17.78 -15.69 -18.85
CA TRP A 7 -17.36 -14.33 -19.19
C TRP A 7 -18.31 -13.62 -20.14
N LYS A 8 -18.89 -14.33 -21.13
CA LYS A 8 -19.95 -13.79 -21.99
C LYS A 8 -21.19 -13.42 -21.18
N GLN A 9 -21.56 -14.26 -20.21
CA GLN A 9 -22.67 -13.98 -19.32
C GLN A 9 -22.38 -12.78 -18.41
N ILE A 10 -21.18 -12.70 -17.82
CA ILE A 10 -20.76 -11.59 -16.94
C ILE A 10 -20.75 -10.27 -17.71
N PHE A 11 -20.15 -10.23 -18.91
CA PHE A 11 -20.15 -9.02 -19.74
C PHE A 11 -21.58 -8.57 -20.07
N ARG A 12 -22.46 -9.52 -20.45
CA ARG A 12 -23.86 -9.22 -20.72
C ARG A 12 -24.59 -8.68 -19.50
N GLU A 13 -24.31 -9.20 -18.30
CA GLU A 13 -24.91 -8.70 -17.08
C GLU A 13 -24.40 -7.32 -16.69
N ALA A 14 -23.09 -7.07 -16.82
CA ALA A 14 -22.53 -5.74 -16.60
C ALA A 14 -23.17 -4.70 -17.51
N TRP A 15 -23.34 -5.02 -18.81
CA TRP A 15 -24.03 -4.14 -19.74
C TRP A 15 -25.50 -3.92 -19.34
N ARG A 16 -26.20 -4.99 -18.94
CA ARG A 16 -27.59 -4.87 -18.45
C ARG A 16 -27.68 -4.01 -17.20
N TYR A 17 -26.71 -4.06 -16.29
CA TYR A 17 -26.69 -3.19 -15.12
C TYR A 17 -26.60 -1.72 -15.52
N GLN A 18 -25.74 -1.38 -16.49
CA GLN A 18 -25.67 -0.02 -17.03
C GLN A 18 -26.94 0.39 -17.78
N ARG A 19 -27.66 -0.54 -18.41
CA ARG A 19 -28.93 -0.21 -19.07
C ARG A 19 -30.09 -0.03 -18.08
N ASP A 20 -30.20 -0.94 -17.12
CA ASP A 20 -31.40 -1.11 -16.30
C ASP A 20 -31.36 -0.28 -15.01
N TYR A 21 -30.17 0.02 -14.48
CA TYR A 21 -29.98 0.63 -13.15
C TYR A 21 -29.14 1.90 -13.14
N PHE A 22 -28.72 2.40 -14.31
CA PHE A 22 -28.01 3.67 -14.36
C PHE A 22 -28.91 4.82 -13.92
N TYR A 23 -28.31 5.81 -13.25
CA TYR A 23 -29.07 6.84 -12.54
C TYR A 23 -29.93 7.71 -13.47
N VAL A 24 -29.59 7.80 -14.75
CA VAL A 24 -30.34 8.51 -15.79
C VAL A 24 -30.63 7.59 -16.98
N LYS A 25 -31.90 7.55 -17.40
CA LYS A 25 -32.39 6.56 -18.39
C LYS A 25 -31.71 6.62 -19.75
N ASN A 26 -31.26 7.78 -20.19
CA ASN A 26 -30.61 7.94 -21.49
C ASN A 26 -29.11 7.64 -21.45
N VAL A 27 -28.53 7.30 -20.29
CA VAL A 27 -27.10 7.00 -20.09
C VAL A 27 -26.21 8.05 -20.77
N HIS A 28 -26.51 9.33 -20.51
CA HIS A 28 -25.82 10.48 -21.12
C HIS A 28 -25.84 10.54 -22.66
N GLY A 29 -26.77 9.85 -23.31
CA GLY A 29 -26.86 9.76 -24.77
C GLY A 29 -26.05 8.62 -25.37
N LEU A 30 -25.50 7.70 -24.55
CA LEU A 30 -24.73 6.55 -25.01
C LEU A 30 -25.62 5.56 -25.78
N ASP A 31 -25.15 5.13 -26.95
CA ASP A 31 -25.76 4.03 -27.70
C ASP A 31 -25.32 2.69 -27.11
N LEU A 32 -26.08 2.23 -26.12
CA LEU A 32 -25.80 0.98 -25.40
C LEU A 32 -25.75 -0.25 -26.32
N ASP A 33 -26.58 -0.30 -27.36
CA ASP A 33 -26.61 -1.45 -28.28
C ASP A 33 -25.35 -1.49 -29.14
N ALA A 34 -24.88 -0.33 -29.63
CA ALA A 34 -23.62 -0.22 -30.35
C ALA A 34 -22.42 -0.62 -29.47
N ILE A 35 -22.40 -0.18 -28.21
CA ILE A 35 -21.35 -0.54 -27.24
C ILE A 35 -21.34 -2.03 -26.95
N TYR A 36 -22.51 -2.63 -26.69
CA TYR A 36 -22.61 -4.08 -26.48
C TYR A 36 -22.08 -4.86 -27.68
N LYS A 37 -22.51 -4.50 -28.89
CA LYS A 37 -22.08 -5.17 -30.11
C LYS A 37 -20.58 -5.06 -30.34
N THR A 38 -19.99 -3.90 -30.03
CA THR A 38 -18.56 -3.64 -30.20
C THR A 38 -17.72 -4.51 -29.25
N TYR A 39 -17.98 -4.42 -27.93
CA TYR A 39 -17.12 -5.07 -26.94
C TYR A 39 -17.46 -6.54 -26.68
N SER A 40 -18.67 -6.99 -26.99
CA SER A 40 -19.03 -8.42 -26.88
C SER A 40 -18.13 -9.32 -27.73
N GLN A 41 -17.63 -8.83 -28.86
CA GLN A 41 -16.70 -9.55 -29.72
C GLN A 41 -15.33 -9.78 -29.05
N TRP A 42 -14.89 -8.83 -28.22
CA TRP A 42 -13.61 -8.91 -27.53
C TRP A 42 -13.62 -9.96 -26.42
N ILE A 43 -14.80 -10.36 -25.95
CA ILE A 43 -14.95 -11.40 -24.92
C ILE A 43 -14.46 -12.77 -25.42
N GLU A 44 -14.47 -13.02 -26.73
CA GLU A 44 -13.93 -14.28 -27.30
C GLU A 44 -12.40 -14.40 -27.11
N ASP A 45 -11.72 -13.26 -27.03
CA ASP A 45 -10.26 -13.19 -26.91
C ASP A 45 -9.78 -13.11 -25.46
N VAL A 46 -10.69 -12.92 -24.50
CA VAL A 46 -10.36 -12.97 -23.06
C VAL A 46 -9.76 -14.34 -22.74
N LYS A 47 -8.63 -14.37 -22.03
CA LYS A 47 -7.98 -15.60 -21.54
C LYS A 47 -7.72 -15.57 -20.03
N HIS A 48 -7.85 -14.41 -19.40
CA HIS A 48 -7.67 -14.24 -17.96
C HIS A 48 -8.70 -13.29 -17.36
N ARG A 49 -8.95 -13.42 -16.05
CA ARG A 49 -9.89 -12.56 -15.32
C ARG A 49 -9.53 -11.07 -15.40
N SER A 50 -8.25 -10.74 -15.50
CA SER A 50 -7.79 -9.36 -15.75
C SER A 50 -8.26 -8.81 -17.09
N ASP A 51 -8.28 -9.64 -18.14
CA ASP A 51 -8.67 -9.19 -19.48
C ASP A 51 -10.17 -8.91 -19.50
N LEU A 52 -10.96 -9.75 -18.81
CA LEU A 52 -12.38 -9.49 -18.63
C LEU A 52 -12.61 -8.19 -17.85
N ASN A 53 -11.93 -8.00 -16.72
CA ASN A 53 -12.03 -6.78 -15.93
C ASN A 53 -11.62 -5.54 -16.76
N TYR A 54 -10.66 -5.66 -17.67
CA TYR A 54 -10.31 -4.58 -18.59
C TYR A 54 -11.45 -4.22 -19.55
N VAL A 55 -12.10 -5.20 -20.18
CA VAL A 55 -13.25 -4.95 -21.06
C VAL A 55 -14.45 -4.39 -20.29
N LEU A 56 -14.68 -4.87 -19.06
CA LEU A 56 -15.71 -4.34 -18.17
C LEU A 56 -15.44 -2.88 -17.77
N ASP A 57 -14.17 -2.51 -17.60
CA ASP A 57 -13.76 -1.15 -17.29
C ASP A 57 -14.05 -0.20 -18.44
N ILE A 58 -13.75 -0.63 -19.68
CA ILE A 58 -14.09 0.12 -20.89
C ILE A 58 -15.60 0.34 -20.99
N LEU A 59 -16.39 -0.72 -20.79
CA LEU A 59 -17.86 -0.63 -20.77
C LEU A 59 -18.35 0.39 -19.72
N GLY A 60 -17.74 0.40 -18.54
CA GLY A 60 -18.02 1.40 -17.51
C GLY A 60 -17.62 2.81 -17.94
N GLY A 61 -16.45 2.97 -18.56
CA GLY A 61 -15.91 4.23 -19.04
C GLY A 61 -16.77 4.91 -20.12
N GLU A 62 -17.39 4.13 -21.01
CA GLU A 62 -18.32 4.63 -22.03
C GLU A 62 -19.49 5.43 -21.43
N THR A 63 -19.89 5.10 -20.20
CA THR A 63 -20.98 5.80 -19.51
C THR A 63 -20.60 7.22 -19.04
N SER A 64 -19.32 7.61 -19.13
CA SER A 64 -18.83 8.94 -18.75
C SER A 64 -19.19 9.35 -17.30
N VAL A 65 -19.16 8.40 -16.37
CA VAL A 65 -19.46 8.63 -14.94
C VAL A 65 -18.26 8.26 -14.06
N GLY A 66 -18.05 9.03 -13.00
CA GLY A 66 -17.20 8.59 -11.89
C GLY A 66 -17.87 7.47 -11.08
N HIS A 67 -17.10 6.77 -10.25
CA HIS A 67 -17.60 5.65 -9.42
C HIS A 67 -18.19 4.47 -10.20
N SER A 68 -17.95 4.36 -11.50
CA SER A 68 -18.10 3.11 -12.24
C SER A 68 -16.86 2.26 -12.02
N PHE A 69 -16.91 1.35 -11.05
CA PHE A 69 -15.79 0.48 -10.71
C PHE A 69 -16.08 -0.96 -11.07
N ASN A 70 -15.05 -1.68 -11.51
CA ASN A 70 -15.03 -3.13 -11.52
C ASN A 70 -13.73 -3.63 -10.89
N GLY A 71 -13.74 -4.87 -10.40
CA GLY A 71 -12.54 -5.50 -9.85
C GLY A 71 -12.83 -6.88 -9.30
N GLY A 72 -11.77 -7.57 -8.89
CA GLY A 72 -11.86 -8.90 -8.29
C GLY A 72 -12.45 -9.96 -9.22
N GLY A 73 -13.08 -10.98 -8.63
CA GLY A 73 -13.53 -12.20 -9.30
C GLY A 73 -12.44 -13.29 -9.29
N ASP A 74 -12.59 -14.27 -10.17
CA ASP A 74 -11.79 -15.50 -10.12
C ASP A 74 -10.38 -15.31 -10.69
N TYR A 75 -9.49 -14.77 -9.87
CA TYR A 75 -8.05 -14.74 -10.14
C TYR A 75 -7.40 -16.04 -9.66
N PRO A 76 -6.32 -16.50 -10.31
CA PRO A 76 -5.50 -17.57 -9.76
C PRO A 76 -4.91 -17.12 -8.42
N ASP A 77 -4.83 -18.06 -7.47
CA ASP A 77 -4.12 -17.83 -6.22
C ASP A 77 -2.64 -17.55 -6.49
N VAL A 78 -2.10 -16.52 -5.83
CA VAL A 78 -0.68 -16.17 -5.88
C VAL A 78 -0.11 -16.16 -4.48
N ASP A 79 1.07 -16.77 -4.32
CA ASP A 79 1.79 -16.73 -3.06
C ASP A 79 2.25 -15.30 -2.78
N ARG A 80 1.69 -14.70 -1.72
CA ARG A 80 2.11 -13.38 -1.26
C ARG A 80 3.23 -13.53 -0.25
N VAL A 81 4.33 -12.83 -0.49
CA VAL A 81 5.43 -12.71 0.47
C VAL A 81 5.26 -11.39 1.23
N PRO A 82 4.74 -11.40 2.48
CA PRO A 82 4.57 -10.18 3.23
C PRO A 82 5.92 -9.67 3.72
N VAL A 83 6.20 -8.38 3.52
CA VAL A 83 7.45 -7.74 3.94
C VAL A 83 7.20 -6.97 5.23
N GLY A 84 8.01 -7.22 6.26
CA GLY A 84 7.93 -6.48 7.52
C GLY A 84 8.47 -5.05 7.38
N LEU A 85 7.66 -4.06 7.77
CA LEU A 85 8.05 -2.65 7.78
C LEU A 85 8.40 -2.18 9.19
N LEU A 86 9.37 -1.27 9.29
CA LEU A 86 9.86 -0.73 10.56
C LEU A 86 9.15 0.57 10.99
N GLY A 87 8.27 1.13 10.15
CA GLY A 87 7.70 2.46 10.40
C GLY A 87 8.79 3.53 10.39
N ALA A 88 9.69 3.48 9.41
CA ALA A 88 10.83 4.38 9.30
C ALA A 88 11.23 4.58 7.83
N ASP A 89 11.86 5.73 7.56
CA ASP A 89 12.57 5.94 6.31
C ASP A 89 14.04 5.60 6.49
N ILE A 90 14.58 4.87 5.51
CA ILE A 90 15.96 4.41 5.51
C ILE A 90 16.69 5.07 4.33
N ALA A 91 17.89 5.56 4.58
CA ALA A 91 18.80 6.12 3.58
C ALA A 91 20.11 5.33 3.55
N ILE A 92 20.87 5.44 2.47
CA ILE A 92 22.23 4.91 2.40
C ILE A 92 23.19 6.07 2.64
N GLU A 93 24.03 5.94 3.68
CA GLU A 93 25.09 6.89 4.01
C GLU A 93 26.31 6.14 4.54
N ASN A 94 27.52 6.58 4.17
CA ASN A 94 28.77 5.93 4.58
C ASN A 94 28.79 4.42 4.29
N ASN A 95 28.20 4.00 3.16
CA ASN A 95 28.07 2.61 2.75
C ASN A 95 27.33 1.72 3.78
N LYS A 96 26.40 2.30 4.53
CA LYS A 96 25.51 1.64 5.51
C LYS A 96 24.09 2.19 5.42
N PHE A 97 23.12 1.43 5.94
CA PHE A 97 21.74 1.90 6.06
C PHE A 97 21.58 2.76 7.31
N ARG A 98 21.19 4.01 7.11
CA ARG A 98 20.95 5.02 8.15
C ARG A 98 19.46 5.30 8.27
N ILE A 99 18.95 5.36 9.50
CA ILE A 99 17.57 5.70 9.79
C ILE A 99 17.41 7.19 9.57
N LYS A 100 16.71 7.58 8.51
CA LYS A 100 16.48 8.99 8.16
C LYS A 100 15.35 9.60 8.98
N LYS A 101 14.27 8.84 9.15
CA LYS A 101 13.08 9.28 9.88
C LYS A 101 12.47 8.11 10.61
N ILE A 102 11.99 8.32 11.82
CA ILE A 102 11.19 7.34 12.56
C ILE A 102 9.76 7.88 12.66
N TYR A 103 8.80 7.12 12.15
CA TYR A 103 7.39 7.46 12.31
C TYR A 103 6.91 6.95 13.66
N SER A 104 6.20 7.81 14.39
CA SER A 104 5.58 7.47 15.66
C SER A 104 4.06 7.42 15.49
N GLY A 105 3.40 6.58 16.28
CA GLY A 105 1.94 6.58 16.38
C GLY A 105 1.40 7.64 17.34
N GLU A 106 2.28 8.47 17.93
CA GLU A 106 2.05 9.20 19.18
C GLU A 106 1.68 8.25 20.34
N SER A 107 2.03 8.58 21.60
CA SER A 107 1.94 7.62 22.72
C SER A 107 0.51 7.19 23.10
N TRP A 108 -0.50 7.82 22.49
CA TRP A 108 -1.90 7.70 22.85
C TRP A 108 -2.75 6.90 21.86
N ASN A 109 -2.22 6.55 20.68
CA ASN A 109 -2.99 5.81 19.67
C ASN A 109 -2.71 4.31 19.73
N PRO A 110 -3.60 3.49 20.33
CA PRO A 110 -3.37 2.05 20.48
C PRO A 110 -3.42 1.27 19.16
N GLU A 111 -3.96 1.85 18.10
CA GLU A 111 -4.10 1.20 16.79
C GLU A 111 -2.84 1.36 15.93
N LEU A 112 -1.96 2.31 16.27
CA LEU A 112 -0.73 2.58 15.54
C LEU A 112 0.46 1.86 16.17
N LYS A 113 0.86 0.76 15.56
CA LYS A 113 2.08 0.04 15.93
C LYS A 113 3.27 0.67 15.21
N ALA A 114 4.09 1.43 15.93
CA ALA A 114 5.33 2.02 15.44
C ALA A 114 6.54 1.20 15.90
N PRO A 115 7.10 0.31 15.06
CA PRO A 115 8.11 -0.67 15.49
C PRO A 115 9.35 -0.05 16.13
N LEU A 116 9.88 1.06 15.60
CA LEU A 116 11.08 1.70 16.15
C LEU A 116 10.81 2.76 17.23
N SER A 117 9.54 3.11 17.46
CA SER A 117 9.13 4.04 18.53
C SER A 117 8.50 3.33 19.74
N ALA A 118 8.51 2.00 19.78
CA ALA A 118 7.89 1.26 20.86
C ALA A 118 8.65 1.47 22.19
N PRO A 119 7.96 1.39 23.36
CA PRO A 119 8.60 1.50 24.65
C PRO A 119 9.80 0.56 24.81
N GLY A 120 10.91 1.07 25.33
CA GLY A 120 12.15 0.30 25.51
C GLY A 120 13.06 0.22 24.28
N ILE A 121 12.60 0.69 23.11
CA ILE A 121 13.42 0.81 21.91
C ILE A 121 13.99 2.23 21.85
N ASN A 122 15.27 2.36 22.24
CA ASN A 122 15.98 3.64 22.25
C ASN A 122 16.84 3.78 20.98
N ILE A 123 16.21 3.64 19.82
CA ILE A 123 16.79 3.88 18.50
C ILE A 123 16.41 5.29 18.06
N LYS A 124 17.34 6.02 17.45
CA LYS A 124 17.13 7.42 17.05
C LYS A 124 17.30 7.60 15.55
N GLU A 125 16.67 8.66 15.05
CA GLU A 125 17.00 9.18 13.73
C GLU A 125 18.49 9.51 13.67
N GLY A 126 19.13 9.11 12.57
CA GLY A 126 20.56 9.19 12.36
C GLY A 126 21.34 7.96 12.76
N ASP A 127 20.77 7.00 13.49
CA ASP A 127 21.44 5.73 13.79
C ASP A 127 21.54 4.83 12.55
N TYR A 128 22.52 3.94 12.56
CA TYR A 128 22.80 2.97 11.50
C TYR A 128 22.29 1.58 11.88
N ILE A 129 21.61 0.93 10.93
CA ILE A 129 21.24 -0.48 11.04
C ILE A 129 22.46 -1.31 10.61
N ILE A 130 23.08 -1.97 11.59
CA ILE A 130 24.28 -2.78 11.42
C ILE A 130 23.91 -4.19 10.99
N SER A 131 22.91 -4.81 11.62
CA SER A 131 22.42 -6.12 11.22
C SER A 131 20.93 -6.32 11.45
N VAL A 132 20.33 -7.19 10.65
CA VAL A 132 18.95 -7.68 10.75
C VAL A 132 19.02 -9.20 10.93
N ASN A 133 18.57 -9.71 12.08
CA ASN A 133 18.67 -11.12 12.47
C ASN A 133 20.10 -11.70 12.30
N GLY A 134 21.11 -10.89 12.66
CA GLY A 134 22.52 -11.28 12.55
C GLY A 134 23.11 -11.16 11.15
N MET A 135 22.31 -10.89 10.12
CA MET A 135 22.80 -10.64 8.75
C MET A 135 23.13 -9.16 8.58
N GLU A 136 24.30 -8.86 8.03
CA GLU A 136 24.69 -7.49 7.68
C GLU A 136 24.10 -7.11 6.31
N PRO A 137 23.23 -6.09 6.25
CA PRO A 137 22.65 -5.69 4.99
C PRO A 137 23.70 -5.13 4.03
N ASP A 138 23.66 -5.59 2.78
CA ASP A 138 24.42 -4.99 1.67
C ASP A 138 23.64 -3.81 1.11
N VAL A 139 24.29 -2.65 0.98
CA VAL A 139 23.68 -1.42 0.47
C VAL A 139 23.36 -1.49 -1.03
N ASN A 140 23.94 -2.44 -1.76
CA ASN A 140 23.60 -2.70 -3.15
C ASN A 140 22.39 -3.63 -3.31
N SER A 141 21.93 -4.23 -2.21
CA SER A 141 20.75 -5.10 -2.17
C SER A 141 19.52 -4.33 -1.70
N ASN A 142 18.33 -4.87 -2.00
CA ASN A 142 17.09 -4.29 -1.49
C ASN A 142 17.03 -4.45 0.04
N PHE A 143 17.07 -3.34 0.78
CA PHE A 143 16.97 -3.37 2.25
C PHE A 143 15.75 -4.15 2.76
N PHE A 144 14.64 -4.09 2.03
CA PHE A 144 13.40 -4.73 2.46
C PHE A 144 13.42 -6.25 2.36
N SER A 145 14.31 -6.85 1.55
CA SER A 145 14.40 -8.31 1.43
C SER A 145 14.86 -8.98 2.73
N TYR A 146 15.57 -8.25 3.60
CA TYR A 146 15.95 -8.74 4.94
C TYR A 146 14.73 -8.88 5.88
N PHE A 147 13.54 -8.44 5.45
CA PHE A 147 12.30 -8.48 6.21
C PHE A 147 11.22 -9.35 5.53
N ASP A 148 11.60 -10.14 4.52
CA ASP A 148 10.69 -11.06 3.84
C ASP A 148 10.09 -12.07 4.82
N GLN A 149 8.77 -12.18 4.79
CA GLN A 149 7.96 -13.03 5.68
C GLN A 149 8.11 -12.70 7.18
N LEU A 150 8.66 -11.53 7.55
CA LEU A 150 8.87 -11.12 8.95
C LEU A 150 7.78 -10.18 9.49
N THR A 151 6.70 -9.97 8.75
CA THR A 151 5.52 -9.24 9.24
C THR A 151 4.99 -9.88 10.52
N ASN A 152 4.79 -9.07 11.57
CA ASN A 152 4.32 -9.47 12.91
C ASN A 152 5.18 -10.54 13.60
N LYS A 153 6.41 -10.77 13.14
CA LYS A 153 7.37 -11.69 13.77
C LYS A 153 8.46 -10.90 14.48
N GLN A 154 8.87 -11.39 15.64
CA GLN A 154 9.97 -10.78 16.37
C GLN A 154 11.29 -10.92 15.60
N ILE A 155 12.03 -9.82 15.50
CA ILE A 155 13.35 -9.76 14.87
C ILE A 155 14.36 -9.09 15.80
N PHE A 156 15.63 -9.31 15.53
CA PHE A 156 16.75 -8.65 16.21
C PHE A 156 17.40 -7.65 15.27
N LEU A 157 17.42 -6.37 15.66
CA LEU A 157 18.15 -5.32 14.98
C LEU A 157 19.39 -4.95 15.79
N LYS A 158 20.58 -5.02 15.19
CA LYS A 158 21.75 -4.34 15.76
C LYS A 158 21.84 -2.94 15.18
N VAL A 159 21.86 -1.95 16.05
CA VAL A 159 21.85 -0.54 15.70
C VAL A 159 22.98 0.20 16.41
N ASN A 160 23.59 1.17 15.74
CA ASN A 160 24.67 1.96 16.29
C ASN A 160 24.60 3.42 15.83
N SER A 161 25.07 4.34 16.66
CA SER A 161 25.19 5.77 16.30
C SER A 161 26.27 6.06 15.24
N THR A 162 27.16 5.10 14.99
CA THR A 162 28.23 5.17 13.99
C THR A 162 28.09 4.01 12.98
N PRO A 163 28.66 4.11 11.77
CA PRO A 163 28.59 3.05 10.75
C PRO A 163 29.53 1.86 11.05
N ALA A 164 29.68 1.49 12.32
CA ALA A 164 30.61 0.47 12.80
C ALA A 164 29.90 -0.59 13.66
N LYS A 165 30.50 -1.78 13.81
CA LYS A 165 29.93 -2.87 14.62
C LYS A 165 30.22 -2.67 16.10
N GLU A 166 31.36 -2.05 16.40
CA GLU A 166 31.85 -1.82 17.73
C GLU A 166 30.90 -0.88 18.48
N GLY A 167 30.37 -1.36 19.61
CA GLY A 167 29.39 -0.60 20.41
C GLY A 167 27.95 -0.67 19.91
N ALA A 168 27.66 -1.44 18.85
CA ALA A 168 26.29 -1.66 18.39
C ALA A 168 25.45 -2.34 19.47
N LYS A 169 24.21 -1.89 19.63
CA LYS A 169 23.24 -2.42 20.58
C LYS A 169 22.19 -3.23 19.85
N GLU A 170 21.75 -4.33 20.46
CA GLU A 170 20.72 -5.18 19.91
C GLU A 170 19.34 -4.81 20.47
N PHE A 171 18.36 -4.69 19.59
CA PHE A 171 16.98 -4.37 19.91
C PHE A 171 16.07 -5.44 19.35
N THR A 172 15.08 -5.82 20.14
CA THR A 172 13.99 -6.69 19.71
C THR A 172 12.87 -5.83 19.13
N VAL A 173 12.48 -6.10 17.88
CA VAL A 173 11.48 -5.32 17.15
C VAL A 173 10.44 -6.26 16.54
N VAL A 174 9.19 -5.79 16.40
CA VAL A 174 8.13 -6.51 15.69
C VAL A 174 7.69 -5.67 14.50
N PRO A 175 8.11 -5.99 13.26
CA PRO A 175 7.73 -5.27 12.06
C PRO A 175 6.23 -5.39 11.76
N VAL A 176 5.68 -4.38 11.09
CA VAL A 176 4.25 -4.31 10.72
C VAL A 176 4.05 -4.55 9.23
N ALA A 177 2.84 -5.00 8.86
CA ALA A 177 2.47 -5.25 7.46
C ALA A 177 2.35 -3.96 6.64
N SER A 178 2.06 -2.84 7.32
CA SER A 178 1.85 -1.53 6.71
C SER A 178 2.22 -0.45 7.71
N ASP A 179 2.97 0.55 7.27
CA ASP A 179 3.24 1.79 8.00
C ASP A 179 2.46 2.99 7.42
N GLY A 180 1.50 2.74 6.52
CA GLY A 180 0.76 3.80 5.82
C GLY A 180 0.01 4.74 6.77
N LEU A 181 -0.62 4.19 7.81
CA LEU A 181 -1.28 5.02 8.83
C LEU A 181 -0.28 5.83 9.64
N LEU A 182 0.90 5.29 9.98
CA LEU A 182 1.95 6.05 10.68
C LEU A 182 2.38 7.27 9.86
N ARG A 183 2.58 7.07 8.55
CA ARG A 183 2.95 8.14 7.61
C ARG A 183 1.85 9.18 7.46
N GLN A 184 0.60 8.73 7.35
CA GLN A 184 -0.56 9.63 7.27
C GLN A 184 -0.68 10.49 8.53
N TYR A 185 -0.60 9.89 9.72
CA TYR A 185 -0.70 10.63 10.97
C TYR A 185 0.47 11.58 11.19
N ASP A 186 1.69 11.18 10.84
CA ASP A 186 2.85 12.07 10.87
C ASP A 186 2.66 13.30 9.95
N TRP A 187 2.09 13.11 8.76
CA TRP A 187 1.75 14.21 7.86
C TRP A 187 0.68 15.14 8.45
N VAL A 188 -0.41 14.57 8.98
CA VAL A 188 -1.50 15.34 9.63
C VAL A 188 -0.95 16.14 10.81
N GLU A 189 -0.22 15.50 11.73
CA GLU A 189 0.33 16.15 12.91
C GLU A 189 1.43 17.15 12.56
N GLY A 190 2.23 16.86 11.53
CA GLY A 190 3.20 17.81 10.98
C GLY A 190 2.53 19.10 10.50
N ASN A 191 1.43 18.98 9.75
CA ASN A 191 0.66 20.15 9.31
C ASN A 191 -0.02 20.86 10.47
N ARG A 192 -0.60 20.12 11.42
CA ARG A 192 -1.22 20.70 12.63
C ARG A 192 -0.22 21.53 13.42
N ARG A 193 0.98 20.99 13.69
CA ARG A 193 2.08 21.70 14.39
C ARG A 193 2.54 22.94 13.60
N LYS A 194 2.62 22.84 12.28
CA LYS A 194 2.99 23.96 11.41
C LYS A 194 1.96 25.09 11.46
N VAL A 195 0.67 24.77 11.41
CA VAL A 195 -0.42 25.76 11.51
C VAL A 195 -0.43 26.43 12.89
N ASP A 196 -0.29 25.64 13.96
CA ASP A 196 -0.19 26.15 15.33
C ASP A 196 0.97 27.14 15.49
N GLN A 197 2.17 26.75 15.04
CA GLN A 197 3.37 27.57 15.10
C GLN A 197 3.23 28.88 14.30
N LEU A 198 2.74 28.82 13.06
CA LEU A 198 2.62 29.99 12.18
C LEU A 198 1.50 30.94 12.59
N SER A 199 0.44 30.42 13.21
CA SER A 199 -0.70 31.23 13.66
C SER A 199 -0.54 31.77 15.09
N GLY A 200 0.43 31.24 15.85
CA GLY A 200 0.53 31.49 17.29
C GLY A 200 -0.67 30.93 18.06
N GLY A 201 -1.13 29.73 17.69
CA GLY A 201 -2.25 29.04 18.33
C GLY A 201 -3.65 29.59 18.00
N LYS A 202 -3.78 30.36 16.91
CA LYS A 202 -5.05 31.01 16.52
C LYS A 202 -5.87 30.23 15.49
N LEU A 203 -5.23 29.32 14.76
CA LEU A 203 -5.86 28.54 13.70
C LEU A 203 -5.80 27.04 14.04
N ALA A 204 -6.88 26.33 13.75
CA ALA A 204 -6.93 24.88 13.78
C ALA A 204 -6.62 24.28 12.40
N TYR A 205 -6.15 23.04 12.38
CA TYR A 205 -5.96 22.23 11.17
C TYR A 205 -6.82 20.97 11.28
N VAL A 206 -7.52 20.63 10.20
CA VAL A 206 -8.38 19.45 10.05
C VAL A 206 -8.12 18.84 8.68
#